data_AF-A0A1Y2CKT9-F1
#
_entry.id   AF-A0A1Y2CKT9-F1
#
_cell.length_a   1.000
_cell.length_b   1.000
_cell.length_c   1.000
_cell.angle_alpha   90.00
_cell.angle_beta   90.00
_cell.angle_gamma   90.00
#
_symmetry.space_group_name_H-M   'P 1'
#
loop_
_entity.id
_entity.type
_entity.pdbx_description
1 polymer ?
#
loop_
_entity_poly.entity_id
_entity_poly.type
_entity_poly.pdbx_seq_one_letter_code
_entity_poly.pdbx_strand_id
1 'polypeptide(L)' 'MTLLSWHSDKYNERGYHGMIQPLWLIVGFSLLEFLPDNSPKGLLYFATFLISASPSVHPLNIAWMSENTAPIGK' A
#
# COMPACT_ATOMS: atom_id res chain seq x y z
N MET A 1 -1.61 15.34 -2.13
CA MET A 1 -1.48 14.70 -0.80
C MET A 1 -2.49 13.56 -0.76
N THR A 2 -2.06 12.30 -0.59
CA THR A 2 -3.01 11.18 -0.44
C THR A 2 -3.61 11.20 0.98
N LEU A 3 -4.78 10.60 1.17
CA LEU A 3 -5.41 10.52 2.50
C LEU A 3 -4.50 9.79 3.50
N LEU A 4 -3.76 8.79 3.01
CA LEU A 4 -2.75 8.06 3.78
C LEU A 4 -1.58 8.96 4.20
N SER A 5 -1.04 9.79 3.30
CA SER A 5 0.02 10.74 3.64
C SER A 5 -0.47 11.80 4.63
N TRP A 6 -1.67 12.35 4.44
CA TRP A 6 -2.25 13.30 5.40
C TRP A 6 -2.41 12.70 6.79
N HIS A 7 -2.90 11.45 6.86
CA HIS A 7 -3.03 10.77 8.14
C HIS A 7 -1.65 10.46 8.74
N SER A 8 -0.67 10.06 7.95
CA SER A 8 0.69 9.83 8.46
C SER A 8 1.30 11.10 9.04
N ASP A 9 1.17 12.23 8.34
CA ASP A 9 1.68 13.53 8.80
C ASP A 9 1.00 13.99 10.10
N LYS A 10 -0.31 13.71 10.25
CA LYS A 10 -1.07 14.07 11.46
C LYS A 10 -0.60 13.33 12.72
N TYR A 11 -0.18 12.07 12.59
CA TYR A 11 0.23 11.24 13.73
C TYR A 11 1.74 11.02 13.84
N ASN A 12 2.52 11.58 12.91
CA ASN A 12 3.97 11.44 12.82
C ASN A 12 4.47 9.99 12.82
N GLU A 13 3.67 9.09 12.24
CA GLU A 13 3.97 7.66 12.15
C GLU A 13 3.98 7.27 10.68
N ARG A 14 5.15 6.89 10.16
CA ARG A 14 5.36 6.63 8.71
C ARG A 14 5.50 5.15 8.39
N GLY A 15 6.09 4.37 9.31
CA GLY A 15 6.30 2.93 9.13
C GLY A 15 4.98 2.17 9.00
N TYR A 16 4.06 2.37 9.95
CA TYR A 16 2.75 1.70 9.93
C TYR A 16 1.92 2.06 8.69
N HIS A 17 1.95 3.32 8.27
CA HIS A 17 1.26 3.78 7.06
C HIS A 17 1.88 3.19 5.79
N GLY A 18 3.21 3.04 5.76
CA GLY A 18 3.92 2.34 4.69
C GLY A 18 3.53 0.87 4.55
N MET A 19 3.14 0.20 5.64
CA MET A 19 2.71 -1.21 5.62
C MET A 19 1.32 -1.43 5.02
N ILE A 20 0.51 -0.38 4.82
CA ILE A 20 -0.85 -0.55 4.30
C ILE A 20 -0.85 -1.10 2.87
N GLN A 21 0.07 -0.63 2.01
CA GLN A 21 0.16 -1.13 0.64
C GLN A 21 0.55 -2.62 0.56
N PRO A 22 1.62 -3.11 1.21
CA PRO A 22 1.94 -4.54 1.15
C PRO A 22 0.83 -5.42 1.75
N LEU A 23 0.17 -4.99 2.84
CA LEU A 23 -0.99 -5.72 3.38
C LEU A 23 -2.15 -5.77 2.38
N TRP A 24 -2.43 -4.66 1.68
CA TRP A 24 -3.44 -4.61 0.63
C TRP A 24 -3.14 -5.58 -0.51
N LEU A 25 -1.89 -5.62 -0.96
CA LEU A 25 -1.45 -6.54 -2.01
C LEU A 25 -1.51 -8.01 -1.56
N ILE A 26 -1.09 -8.33 -0.33
CA ILE A 26 -1.20 -9.68 0.22
C ILE A 26 -2.66 -10.14 0.22
N VAL A 27 -3.59 -9.30 0.69
CA VAL A 27 -5.02 -9.62 0.68
C VAL A 27 -5.53 -9.82 -0.75
N GLY A 28 -5.18 -8.92 -1.68
CA GLY A 28 -5.60 -9.03 -3.07
C GLY A 28 -5.07 -10.27 -3.78
N PHE A 29 -3.78 -10.59 -3.63
CA PHE A 29 -3.19 -11.80 -4.22
C PHE A 29 -3.69 -13.08 -3.56
N SER A 30 -3.93 -13.07 -2.24
CA SER A 30 -4.57 -14.22 -1.56
C SER A 30 -5.97 -14.48 -2.14
N LEU A 31 -6.71 -13.41 -2.45
CA LEU A 31 -8.03 -13.54 -3.04
C LEU A 31 -7.99 -14.17 -4.44
N LEU A 32 -6.96 -13.87 -5.25
CA LEU A 32 -6.71 -14.56 -6.52
C LEU A 32 -6.29 -16.02 -6.33
N GLU A 33 -5.42 -16.30 -5.35
CA GLU A 33 -4.92 -17.65 -5.08
C GLU A 33 -6.03 -18.62 -4.62
N PHE A 34 -6.96 -18.14 -3.79
CA PHE A 34 -8.03 -18.97 -3.25
C PHE A 34 -9.31 -18.99 -4.12
N LEU A 35 -9.33 -18.26 -5.25
CA LEU A 35 -10.44 -18.32 -6.19
C LEU A 35 -10.38 -19.65 -6.97
N PRO A 36 -11.48 -20.44 -7.01
CA PRO A 36 -11.52 -21.67 -7.80
C PRO A 36 -11.28 -21.43 -9.29
N ASP A 37 -10.67 -22.39 -9.99
CA ASP A 37 -10.38 -22.28 -11.43
C ASP A 37 -11.62 -22.03 -12.31
N ASN A 38 -12.78 -22.51 -11.87
CA ASN A 38 -14.06 -22.30 -12.56
C ASN A 38 -14.78 -21.01 -12.13
N SER A 39 -14.08 -20.07 -11.49
CA SER A 39 -14.66 -18.81 -11.05
C SER A 39 -15.12 -17.96 -12.23
N PRO A 40 -16.26 -17.26 -12.11
CA PRO A 40 -16.69 -16.30 -13.13
C PRO A 40 -15.60 -15.24 -13.39
N LYS A 41 -15.37 -14.93 -14.67
CA LYS A 41 -14.37 -13.92 -15.08
C LYS A 41 -14.54 -12.58 -14.38
N GLY A 42 -15.78 -12.20 -14.06
CA GLY A 42 -16.08 -10.99 -13.29
C GLY A 42 -15.41 -10.94 -11.92
N LEU A 43 -15.31 -12.08 -11.22
CA LEU A 43 -14.61 -12.15 -9.93
C LEU A 43 -13.09 -11.99 -10.09
N LEU A 44 -12.52 -12.56 -11.15
CA LEU A 44 -11.09 -12.38 -11.46
C LEU A 44 -10.78 -10.92 -11.80
N TYR A 45 -11.63 -10.26 -12.58
CA TYR A 45 -11.50 -8.82 -12.86
C TYR A 45 -11.68 -7.96 -11.62
N PHE A 46 -12.62 -8.32 -10.74
CA PHE A 46 -12.79 -7.62 -9.47
C PHE A 46 -11.57 -7.76 -8.56
N ALA A 47 -11.00 -8.96 -8.44
CA ALA A 47 -9.80 -9.21 -7.65
C ALA A 47 -8.59 -8.43 -8.18
N THR A 48 -8.36 -8.46 -9.50
CA THR A 48 -7.29 -7.68 -10.14
C THR A 48 -7.51 -6.18 -10.03
N PHE A 49 -8.76 -5.72 -10.13
CA PHE A 49 -9.11 -4.33 -9.88
C PHE A 49 -8.76 -3.91 -8.44
N LEU A 50 -9.14 -4.70 -7.44
CA LEU A 50 -8.78 -4.45 -6.03
C LEU A 50 -7.26 -4.35 -5.84
N ILE A 51 -6.48 -5.25 -6.44
CA ILE A 51 -5.01 -5.20 -6.40
C ILE A 51 -4.50 -3.88 -6.98
N SER A 52 -4.99 -3.48 -8.16
CA SER A 52 -4.56 -2.25 -8.82
C SER A 52 -4.97 -0.97 -8.08
N ALA A 53 -6.02 -1.05 -7.25
CA ALA A 53 -6.48 0.05 -6.39
C ALA A 53 -5.61 0.26 -5.14
N SER A 54 -4.43 -0.38 -5.05
CA SER A 54 -3.53 -0.22 -3.90
C SER A 54 -3.15 1.26 -3.67
N PRO A 55 -3.12 1.71 -2.41
CA PRO A 55 -2.79 3.10 -2.10
C PRO A 55 -1.33 3.42 -2.42
N SER A 56 -1.07 4.61 -2.94
CA SER A 56 0.29 5.08 -3.21
C SER A 56 1.03 5.47 -1.92
N VAL A 57 2.11 4.75 -1.60
CA VAL A 57 2.99 5.02 -0.45
C VAL A 57 4.33 5.66 -0.85
N HIS A 58 4.56 5.90 -2.15
CA HIS A 58 5.83 6.46 -2.63
C HIS A 58 6.20 7.79 -1.94
N PRO A 59 5.29 8.78 -1.78
CA PRO A 59 5.61 10.01 -1.06
C PRO A 59 5.96 9.78 0.42
N LEU A 60 5.33 8.78 1.03
CA LEU A 60 5.53 8.36 2.42
C LEU A 60 6.94 7.80 2.63
N ASN A 61 7.40 6.95 1.70
CA ASN A 61 8.75 6.39 1.73
C ASN A 61 9.83 7.47 1.56
N ILE A 62 9.63 8.41 0.64
CA ILE A 62 10.56 9.54 0.44
C ILE A 62 10.66 10.39 1.71
N ALA A 63 9.52 10.75 2.30
CA ALA A 63 9.49 11.51 3.53
C ALA A 63 10.22 10.75 4.65
N TRP A 64 9.90 9.47 4.85
CA TRP A 64 10.50 8.65 5.89
C TRP A 64 12.01 8.49 5.71
N MET A 65 12.50 8.24 4.49
CA MET A 65 13.94 8.22 4.22
C MET A 65 14.58 9.57 4.54
N SER A 66 13.97 10.68 4.08
CA SER A 66 14.51 12.02 4.34
C SER A 66 14.69 12.31 5.83
N GLU A 67 13.81 11.83 6.71
CA GLU A 67 13.95 11.99 8.16
C GLU A 67 15.09 11.14 8.73
N ASN A 68 15.22 9.89 8.28
CA ASN A 68 16.25 8.98 8.79
C ASN A 68 17.64 9.26 8.21
N THR A 69 17.73 9.87 7.02
CA THR A 69 19.00 10.20 6.36
C THR A 69 19.40 11.66 6.54
N ALA A 70 18.51 12.55 7.02
CA ALA A 70 18.83 13.95 7.31
C ALA A 70 20.08 14.18 8.20
N PRO A 71 20.45 13.29 9.14
CA PRO A 71 21.67 13.47 9.94
C PRO A 71 22.97 13.14 9.18
N ILE A 72 22.91 12.44 8.04
CA ILE A 72 24.09 12.02 7.28
C ILE A 72 24.54 13.21 6.44
N GLY A 73 25.46 14.02 6.97
CA GLY A 73 26.06 15.17 6.26
C GLY A 73 25.97 16.52 6.99
N LYS A 74 25.54 16.53 8.26
CA LYS A 74 25.76 17.65 9.19
C LYS A 74 26.86 17.30 10.18
#